data_AF-A0A2T2V0C2-F1
#
_entry.id   AF-A0A2T2V0C2-F1
#
_cell.length_a   1.000
_cell.length_b   1.000
_cell.length_c   1.000
_cell.angle_alpha   90.00
_cell.angle_beta   90.00
_cell.angle_gamma   90.00
#
_symmetry.space_group_name_H-M   'P 1'
#
loop_
_entity.id
_entity.type
_entity.pdbx_description
1 polymer ?
#
loop_
_entity_poly.entity_id
_entity_poly.type
_entity_poly.pdbx_seq_one_letter_code
_entity_poly.pdbx_strand_id
1 'polypeptide(L)' 'MRQLIQILIAIFLPPLSVFLQKGLGRAFLLNVVLSLIALLPGSIHALWLLLDSGSGLGR' A
#
# COMPACT_ATOMS: atom_id res chain seq x y z
N MET A 1 -11.30 -25.09 2.47
CA MET A 1 -12.25 -23.97 2.21
C MET A 1 -11.83 -22.62 2.82
N ARG A 2 -11.21 -22.54 4.01
CA ARG A 2 -10.94 -21.25 4.70
C ARG A 2 -9.73 -20.44 4.17
N GLN A 3 -8.81 -21.09 3.46
CA GLN A 3 -7.56 -20.47 2.98
C GLN A 3 -7.78 -19.48 1.82
N LEU A 4 -8.70 -19.78 0.90
CA LEU A 4 -8.96 -18.94 -0.29
C LEU A 4 -9.54 -17.57 0.05
N ILE A 5 -10.47 -17.52 1.01
CA ILE A 5 -11.09 -16.26 1.46
C ILE A 5 -10.05 -15.35 2.12
N GLN A 6 -9.13 -15.93 2.89
CA GLN A 6 -8.05 -15.18 3.53
C GLN A 6 -7.04 -14.63 2.50
N ILE A 7 -6.78 -15.37 1.43
CA ILE A 7 -5.93 -14.91 0.32
C ILE A 7 -6.62 -13.77 -0.43
N LEU A 8 -7.92 -13.87 -0.73
CA LEU A 8 -8.67 -12.79 -1.39
C LEU A 8 -8.63 -11.48 -0.58
N ILE A 9 -8.87 -11.58 0.74
CA ILE A 9 -8.82 -10.43 1.64
C ILE A 9 -7.38 -9.90 1.77
N ALA A 10 -6.36 -10.75 1.67
CA ALA A 10 -4.97 -10.30 1.71
C ALA A 10 -4.52 -9.52 0.49
N ILE A 11 -5.14 -9.75 -0.67
CA ILE A 11 -4.85 -9.01 -1.90
C ILE A 11 -5.52 -7.63 -1.87
N PHE A 12 -6.76 -7.53 -1.38
CA PHE A 12 -7.50 -6.27 -1.31
C PHE A 12 -7.16 -5.41 -0.07
N LEU A 13 -7.00 -6.04 1.10
CA LEU A 13 -6.66 -5.41 2.38
C LEU A 13 -5.53 -6.20 3.09
N PRO A 14 -4.27 -6.07 2.64
CA PRO A 14 -3.12 -6.74 3.23
C PRO A 14 -2.92 -6.56 4.75
N PRO A 15 -3.23 -5.41 5.38
CA PRO A 15 -3.12 -5.29 6.83
C PRO A 15 -4.25 -5.99 7.59
N LEU A 16 -5.46 -6.06 7.04
CA LEU A 16 -6.62 -6.69 7.69
C LEU A 16 -6.50 -8.22 7.71
N SER A 17 -5.99 -8.80 6.62
CA SER A 17 -5.75 -10.25 6.52
C SER A 17 -4.68 -10.73 7.48
N VAL A 18 -3.59 -9.98 7.66
CA VAL A 18 -2.52 -10.32 8.61
C VAL A 18 -2.97 -10.12 10.05
N PHE A 19 -3.76 -9.08 10.34
CA PHE A 19 -4.36 -8.89 11.66
C PHE A 19 -5.25 -10.09 12.07
N LEU A 20 -6.09 -10.59 11.16
CA LEU A 20 -6.98 -11.73 11.41
C LEU A 20 -6.26 -13.09 11.48
N GLN A 21 -5.12 -13.27 10.79
CA GLN A 21 -4.38 -14.55 10.78
C GLN A 21 -3.27 -14.64 11.83
N LYS A 22 -2.51 -13.56 12.05
CA LYS A 22 -1.32 -13.54 12.90
C LYS A 22 -1.46 -12.66 14.14
N GLY A 23 -2.58 -11.94 14.30
CA GLY A 23 -2.79 -10.98 15.40
C GLY A 23 -1.90 -9.73 15.28
N LEU A 24 -1.70 -9.03 16.40
CA LEU A 24 -0.77 -7.89 16.55
C LEU A 24 0.69 -8.36 16.64
N GLY A 25 1.14 -9.10 15.63
CA GLY A 25 2.51 -9.61 15.56
C GLY A 25 3.44 -8.74 14.72
N ARG A 26 4.73 -9.09 14.72
CA ARG A 26 5.76 -8.47 13.87
C ARG A 26 5.41 -8.50 12.37
N ALA A 27 4.65 -9.50 11.93
CA ALA A 27 4.16 -9.60 10.55
C ALA A 27 3.13 -8.51 10.20
N PHE A 28 2.26 -8.12 11.14
CA PHE A 28 1.28 -7.04 10.94
C PHE A 28 1.99 -5.69 10.81
N LEU A 29 2.94 -5.41 11.72
CA LEU A 29 3.77 -4.21 11.66
C LEU A 29 4.58 -4.13 10.36
N LEU A 30 5.18 -5.23 9.90
CA LEU A 30 5.86 -5.28 8.62
C LEU A 30 4.93 -4.94 7.45
N ASN A 31 3.73 -5.51 7.39
CA ASN A 31 2.79 -5.24 6.31
C ASN A 31 2.27 -3.79 6.32
N VAL A 32 2.03 -3.21 7.51
CA VAL A 32 1.66 -1.80 7.67
C VAL A 32 2.78 -0.87 7.21
N VAL A 33 4.02 -1.13 7.63
CA VAL A 33 5.18 -0.36 7.21
C VAL A 33 5.39 -0.48 5.69
N LEU A 34 5.24 -1.67 5.12
CA LEU A 34 5.36 -1.89 3.68
C LEU A 34 4.29 -1.11 2.88
N SER A 35 3.05 -1.09 3.36
CA SER A 35 1.98 -0.27 2.75
C SER A 35 2.27 1.23 2.85
N LEU A 36 2.79 1.72 3.97
CA LEU A 36 3.16 3.13 4.14
C LEU A 36 4.36 3.52 3.26
N ILE A 37 5.36 2.64 3.17
CA ILE A 37 6.53 2.82 2.30
C ILE A 37 6.14 2.75 0.83
N ALA A 38 5.09 2.04 0.42
CA ALA A 38 4.64 2.07 -0.98
C ALA A 38 3.81 3.32 -1.29
N LEU A 39 3.03 3.82 -0.31
CA LEU A 39 2.19 5.01 -0.47
C LEU A 39 3.02 6.29 -0.63
N LEU A 40 4.04 6.49 0.21
CA LEU A 40 4.90 7.69 0.19
C LEU A 40 5.61 7.94 -1.16
N PRO A 41 6.35 7.00 -1.76
CA PRO A 41 7.02 7.19 -3.05
C PRO A 41 5.99 7.32 -4.17
N GLY A 42 4.83 6.64 -4.10
CA GLY A 42 3.73 6.82 -5.05
C GLY A 42 3.19 8.26 -5.02
N SER A 43 2.95 8.81 -3.83
CA SER A 43 2.52 10.21 -3.66
C SER A 43 3.58 11.20 -4.13
N ILE A 44 4.85 10.99 -3.78
CA ILE A 44 5.95 11.87 -4.20
C ILE A 44 6.12 11.81 -5.73
N HIS A 45 6.07 10.61 -6.33
CA HIS A 45 6.19 10.45 -7.78
C HIS A 45 5.03 11.12 -8.52
N ALA A 46 3.80 11.00 -8.03
CA ALA A 46 2.64 11.69 -8.59
C ALA A 46 2.78 13.22 -8.49
N LEU A 47 3.26 13.73 -7.37
CA LEU A 47 3.55 15.17 -7.19
C LEU A 47 4.65 15.64 -8.14
N TRP A 48 5.74 14.88 -8.26
CA TRP A 48 6.83 15.20 -9.19
C TRP A 48 6.35 15.22 -10.63
N LEU A 49 5.59 14.20 -11.06
CA LEU A 49 5.02 14.15 -12.41
C LEU A 49 4.05 15.32 -12.66
N LEU A 50 3.25 15.72 -11.68
CA LEU A 50 2.33 16.86 -11.81
C LEU A 50 3.09 18.19 -11.88
N LEU A 51 4.14 18.35 -11.09
CA LEU A 51 5.01 19.54 -11.12
C LEU A 51 5.83 19.61 -12.41
N ASP A 52 6.33 18.47 -12.89
CA ASP A 52 7.04 18.34 -14.17
C ASP A 52 6.09 18.66 -15.33
N SER A 53 4.87 18.11 -15.32
CA SER A 53 3.80 18.43 -16.27
C SER A 53 3.33 19.89 -16.17
N GLY A 54 3.44 20.51 -14.99
CA GLY A 54 3.12 21.91 -14.72
C GLY A 54 4.12 22.90 -15.34
N SER A 55 5.27 22.44 -15.83
CA SER A 55 6.24 23.27 -16.56
C SER A 55 5.89 23.46 -18.05
N GLY A 56 4.71 22.99 -18.48
CA GLY A 56 4.19 23.10 -19.85
C GLY A 56 3.24 24.27 -20.12
N LEU A 57 2.90 25.13 -19.14
CA LEU A 57 2.06 26.33 -19.36
C LEU A 57 2.83 27.52 -20.00
N GLY A 58 3.74 27.21 -20.90
CA GLY A 58 4.58 28.17 -21.61
C GLY A 58 4.97 27.75 -23.02
N ARG A 59 4.29 26.77 -23.63
CA ARG A 59 4.41 26.42 -25.05
C ARG A 59 3.08 25.98 -25.63
#